data_AF-A0A9E5FRB2-F1
#
_entry.id   AF-A0A9E5FRB2-F1
#
_cell.length_a   1.000
_cell.length_b   1.000
_cell.length_c   1.000
_cell.angle_alpha   90.00
_cell.angle_beta   90.00
_cell.angle_gamma   90.00
#
_symmetry.space_group_name_H-M   'P 1'
#
loop_
_entity.id
_entity.type
_entity.pdbx_description
1 polymer ?
#
loop_
_entity_poly.entity_id
_entity_poly.type
_entity_poly.pdbx_seq_one_letter_code
_entity_poly.pdbx_strand_id
1 'polypeptide(L)'
;MMSSSVKAFILATIRVGMPTRIVAKMNALTDELIIRALMKAAFQGVEIDLIVRGACMLPAQVAGLTHRIRVRSIIGRFLEHARVFYFREGDDISLYLSSADWMNRNMLRRVELAWPVLDPNLQQRIIDECLVAEMMDTESAWELLQDGKYHKLRLKPGQKSVSAQNALMNLHQSREMNVHHYKEHEGA
;
A
#
# COMPACT_ATOMS: atom_id res chain seq x y z
N MET A 1 2.08 20.91 10.80
CA MET A 1 2.64 20.48 9.50
C MET A 1 2.19 19.05 9.22
N MET A 2 1.97 18.69 7.95
CA MET A 2 1.33 17.42 7.57
C MET A 2 2.11 16.19 8.06
N SER A 3 3.46 16.22 8.07
CA SER A 3 4.29 15.12 8.63
C SER A 3 3.94 14.82 10.09
N SER A 4 3.64 15.85 10.89
CA SER A 4 3.29 15.66 12.32
C SER A 4 1.96 14.94 12.48
N SER A 5 0.98 15.24 11.63
CA SER A 5 -0.33 14.58 11.65
C SER A 5 -0.22 13.12 11.22
N VAL A 6 0.52 12.84 10.13
CA VAL A 6 0.77 11.46 9.67
C VAL A 6 1.53 10.66 10.73
N LYS A 7 2.59 11.26 11.33
CA LYS A 7 3.33 10.66 12.45
C LYS A 7 2.39 10.33 13.62
N ALA A 8 1.54 11.28 14.03
CA ALA A 8 0.62 11.06 15.14
C ALA A 8 -0.34 9.90 14.84
N PHE A 9 -0.83 9.81 13.60
CA PHE A 9 -1.72 8.73 13.16
C PHE A 9 -1.01 7.36 13.17
N ILE A 10 0.21 7.29 12.66
CA ILE A 10 1.03 6.06 12.72
C ILE A 10 1.25 5.63 14.18
N LEU A 11 1.63 6.55 15.06
CA LEU A 11 1.88 6.22 16.47
C LEU A 11 0.59 5.86 17.22
N ALA A 12 -0.56 6.35 16.80
CA ALA A 12 -1.85 6.00 17.40
C ALA A 12 -2.18 4.52 17.21
N THR A 13 -1.68 3.87 16.14
CA THR A 13 -1.88 2.43 15.90
C THR A 13 -1.20 1.52 16.92
N ILE A 14 -0.31 2.05 17.76
CA ILE A 14 0.36 1.23 18.76
C ILE A 14 -0.64 0.89 19.88
N ARG A 15 -1.10 -0.36 19.90
CA ARG A 15 -2.06 -0.90 20.88
C ARG A 15 -1.52 -2.20 21.47
N VAL A 16 -1.40 -2.24 22.79
CA VAL A 16 -0.96 -3.43 23.51
C VAL A 16 -2.03 -4.52 23.44
N GLY A 17 -1.64 -5.73 23.06
CA GLY A 17 -2.53 -6.90 23.06
C GLY A 17 -3.52 -6.96 21.90
N MET A 18 -3.43 -6.05 20.92
CA MET A 18 -4.32 -6.02 19.77
C MET A 18 -3.53 -6.20 18.47
N PRO A 19 -3.97 -7.07 17.53
CA PRO A 19 -3.39 -7.14 16.21
C PRO A 19 -3.56 -5.81 15.48
N THR A 20 -2.45 -5.21 15.06
CA THR A 20 -2.43 -3.92 14.37
C THR A 20 -1.61 -4.01 13.09
N ARG A 21 -2.11 -3.37 12.03
CA ARG A 21 -1.49 -3.44 10.70
C ARG A 21 -1.55 -2.09 9.99
N ILE A 22 -0.46 -1.74 9.34
CA ILE A 22 -0.38 -0.61 8.41
C ILE A 22 -0.05 -1.15 7.03
N VAL A 23 -0.82 -0.74 6.02
CA VAL A 23 -0.47 -0.95 4.62
C VAL A 23 -0.47 0.40 3.93
N ALA A 24 0.65 0.80 3.35
CA ALA A 24 0.78 2.11 2.71
C ALA A 24 1.38 2.00 1.31
N LYS A 25 0.61 2.46 0.32
CA LYS A 25 1.00 2.56 -1.09
C LYS A 25 1.30 4.01 -1.44
N MET A 26 2.43 4.26 -2.08
CA MET A 26 2.83 5.59 -2.58
C MET A 26 3.96 5.49 -3.61
N ASN A 27 4.34 6.61 -4.21
CA ASN A 27 5.46 6.64 -5.14
C ASN A 27 6.81 6.77 -4.43
N ALA A 28 6.86 7.48 -3.30
CA ALA A 28 8.12 7.68 -2.59
C ALA A 28 7.94 7.87 -1.08
N LEU A 29 8.91 7.37 -0.33
CA LEU A 29 9.05 7.50 1.12
C LEU A 29 10.44 8.02 1.45
N THR A 30 10.53 9.31 1.74
CA THR A 30 11.80 10.00 2.06
C THR A 30 11.68 10.96 3.25
N ASP A 31 10.51 11.09 3.85
CA ASP A 31 10.32 11.91 5.06
C ASP A 31 10.84 11.18 6.31
N GLU A 32 11.89 11.72 6.92
CA GLU A 32 12.56 11.10 8.06
C GLU A 32 11.66 10.97 9.30
N LEU A 33 10.77 11.95 9.55
CA LEU A 33 9.89 11.91 10.72
C LEU A 33 8.87 10.77 10.60
N ILE A 34 8.34 10.56 9.40
CA ILE A 34 7.43 9.45 9.09
C ILE A 34 8.18 8.11 9.15
N ILE A 35 9.38 8.01 8.57
CA ILE A 35 10.20 6.78 8.62
C ILE A 35 10.47 6.36 10.08
N ARG A 36 10.89 7.30 10.93
CA ARG A 36 11.12 7.03 12.36
C ARG A 36 9.84 6.60 13.09
N ALA A 37 8.68 7.13 12.71
CA ALA A 37 7.38 6.72 13.26
C ALA A 37 7.03 5.29 12.88
N LEU A 38 7.22 4.91 11.61
CA LEU A 38 7.01 3.53 11.13
C LEU A 38 7.94 2.55 11.84
N MET A 39 9.22 2.89 11.98
CA MET A 39 10.18 2.06 12.72
C MET A 39 9.77 1.88 14.19
N LYS A 40 9.30 2.96 14.84
CA LYS A 40 8.80 2.88 16.22
C LYS A 40 7.55 2.01 16.33
N ALA A 41 6.59 2.15 15.41
CA ALA A 41 5.39 1.32 15.38
C ALA A 41 5.74 -0.16 15.18
N ALA A 42 6.60 -0.47 14.22
CA ALA A 42 7.09 -1.82 13.98
C ALA A 42 7.80 -2.42 15.20
N PHE A 43 8.66 -1.63 15.87
CA PHE A 43 9.32 -2.06 17.10
C PHE A 43 8.33 -2.40 18.23
N GLN A 44 7.18 -1.73 18.26
CA GLN A 44 6.09 -1.99 19.23
C GLN A 44 5.12 -3.09 18.79
N GLY A 45 5.42 -3.81 17.71
CA GLY A 45 4.67 -4.98 17.27
C GLY A 45 3.68 -4.76 16.13
N VAL A 46 3.60 -3.54 15.57
CA VAL A 46 2.74 -3.26 14.40
C VAL A 46 3.31 -3.94 13.16
N GLU A 47 2.48 -4.67 12.41
CA GLU A 47 2.86 -5.24 11.11
C GLU A 47 2.74 -4.18 10.02
N ILE A 48 3.77 -3.97 9.20
CA ILE A 48 3.80 -2.89 8.21
C ILE A 48 4.17 -3.41 6.82
N ASP A 49 3.31 -3.13 5.85
CA ASP A 49 3.54 -3.38 4.44
C ASP A 49 3.59 -2.07 3.66
N LEU A 50 4.69 -1.82 2.98
CA LEU A 50 4.89 -0.63 2.17
C LEU A 50 5.01 -1.01 0.70
N ILE A 51 4.15 -0.42 -0.14
CA ILE A 51 4.24 -0.51 -1.59
C ILE A 51 4.77 0.83 -2.10
N VAL A 52 6.08 0.89 -2.36
CA VAL A 52 6.79 2.12 -2.76
C VAL A 52 7.44 1.90 -4.12
N ARG A 53 6.87 2.51 -5.15
CA ARG A 53 7.29 2.33 -6.56
C ARG A 53 8.63 3.00 -6.89
N GLY A 54 8.94 4.11 -6.23
CA GLY A 54 10.12 4.95 -6.48
C GLY A 54 11.08 4.95 -5.30
N ALA A 55 11.55 6.13 -4.90
CA ALA A 55 12.56 6.26 -3.86
C ALA A 55 12.02 5.86 -2.48
N CYS A 56 12.73 4.98 -1.79
CA CYS A 56 12.47 4.59 -0.41
C CYS A 56 13.76 4.71 0.42
N MET A 57 13.74 5.52 1.47
CA MET A 57 14.87 5.69 2.39
C MET A 57 14.77 4.83 3.65
N LEU A 58 13.69 4.06 3.81
CA LEU A 58 13.49 3.19 4.97
C LEU A 58 14.40 1.95 4.87
N PRO A 59 15.23 1.65 5.89
CA PRO A 59 16.03 0.43 5.90
C PRO A 59 15.12 -0.77 6.21
N ALA A 60 14.69 -1.50 5.18
CA ALA A 60 13.72 -2.60 5.33
C ALA A 60 14.37 -3.89 5.83
N GLN A 61 13.60 -4.74 6.54
CA GLN A 61 13.99 -6.10 6.92
C GLN A 61 15.29 -6.21 7.76
N VAL A 62 15.71 -5.13 8.42
CA VAL A 62 16.87 -5.17 9.33
C VAL A 62 16.46 -5.87 10.62
N ALA A 63 17.16 -6.96 10.97
CA ALA A 63 16.90 -7.74 12.16
C ALA A 63 16.90 -6.88 13.43
N GLY A 64 15.90 -7.08 14.30
CA GLY A 64 15.75 -6.32 15.55
C GLY A 64 15.30 -4.87 15.40
N LEU A 65 15.24 -4.33 14.17
CA LEU A 65 14.90 -2.92 13.92
C LEU A 65 13.66 -2.75 13.04
N THR A 66 13.63 -3.37 11.86
CA THR A 66 12.56 -3.22 10.86
C THR A 66 12.08 -4.57 10.29
N HIS A 67 12.29 -5.66 11.04
CA HIS A 67 11.88 -7.01 10.66
C HIS A 67 10.36 -7.16 10.38
N ARG A 68 9.51 -6.32 10.99
CA ARG A 68 8.06 -6.26 10.73
C ARG A 68 7.66 -5.31 9.61
N ILE A 69 8.63 -4.70 8.92
CA ILE A 69 8.40 -3.78 7.81
C ILE A 69 8.83 -4.46 6.52
N ARG A 70 7.85 -4.82 5.68
CA ARG A 70 8.09 -5.31 4.33
C ARG A 70 7.94 -4.16 3.35
N VAL A 71 8.89 -4.04 2.42
CA VAL A 71 8.88 -3.01 1.39
C VAL A 71 8.94 -3.68 0.03
N ARG A 72 7.97 -3.35 -0.82
CA ARG A 72 7.88 -3.82 -2.20
C ARG A 72 7.67 -2.69 -3.19
N SER A 73 8.13 -2.89 -4.41
CA SER A 73 7.94 -2.00 -5.56
C SER A 73 7.32 -2.81 -6.69
N ILE A 74 6.22 -2.32 -7.26
CA ILE A 74 5.57 -2.93 -8.43
C ILE A 74 5.98 -2.12 -9.66
N ILE A 75 6.68 -2.78 -10.59
CA ILE A 75 7.16 -2.17 -11.83
C ILE A 75 6.63 -3.00 -13.00
N GLY A 76 5.43 -2.65 -13.45
CA GLY A 76 4.73 -3.28 -14.57
C GLY A 76 4.58 -2.37 -15.78
N ARG A 77 3.60 -2.70 -16.63
CA ARG A 77 3.23 -1.91 -17.83
C ARG A 77 2.69 -0.53 -17.45
N PHE A 78 1.80 -0.48 -16.46
CA PHE A 78 1.23 0.77 -15.97
C PHE A 78 2.08 1.37 -14.85
N LEU A 79 2.02 2.70 -14.77
CA LEU A 79 2.66 3.45 -13.72
C LEU A 79 1.78 3.45 -12.47
N GLU A 80 2.20 2.73 -11.43
CA GLU A 80 1.53 2.78 -10.14
C GLU A 80 1.64 4.17 -9.53
N HIS A 81 0.53 4.91 -9.52
CA HIS A 81 0.49 6.30 -9.07
C HIS A 81 -0.54 6.57 -7.96
N ALA A 82 -1.37 5.57 -7.63
CA ALA A 82 -2.30 5.64 -6.51
C ALA A 82 -1.53 5.78 -5.18
N ARG A 83 -2.07 6.58 -4.26
CA ARG A 83 -1.59 6.66 -2.88
C ARG A 83 -2.73 6.26 -1.96
N VAL A 84 -2.51 5.16 -1.24
CA VAL A 84 -3.53 4.50 -0.41
C VAL A 84 -2.91 4.20 0.94
N PHE A 85 -3.55 4.63 2.02
CA PHE A 85 -3.07 4.39 3.37
C PHE A 85 -4.15 3.66 4.16
N TYR A 86 -3.84 2.44 4.56
CA TYR A 86 -4.71 1.55 5.32
C TYR A 86 -4.12 1.33 6.71
N PHE A 87 -4.98 1.47 7.71
CA PHE A 87 -4.64 1.27 9.11
C PHE A 87 -5.71 0.38 9.72
N ARG A 88 -5.28 -0.63 10.48
CA ARG A 88 -6.14 -1.56 11.19
C ARG A 88 -5.73 -1.64 12.66
N GLU A 89 -6.71 -1.47 13.54
CA GLU A 89 -6.62 -1.67 14.99
C GLU A 89 -7.73 -2.65 15.40
N GLY A 90 -7.41 -3.95 15.54
CA GLY A 90 -8.45 -4.95 15.82
C GLY A 90 -9.42 -5.09 14.64
N ASP A 91 -10.69 -4.73 14.85
CA ASP A 91 -11.71 -4.71 13.79
C ASP A 91 -11.92 -3.30 13.20
N ASP A 92 -11.33 -2.27 13.80
CA ASP A 92 -11.43 -0.91 13.31
C ASP A 92 -10.47 -0.69 12.14
N ILE A 93 -11.04 -0.23 11.02
CA ILE A 93 -10.31 0.04 9.79
C ILE A 93 -10.43 1.52 9.44
N SER A 94 -9.30 2.14 9.13
CA SER A 94 -9.24 3.47 8.54
C SER A 94 -8.49 3.40 7.21
N LEU A 95 -9.17 3.80 6.13
CA LEU A 95 -8.62 3.80 4.78
C LEU A 95 -8.66 5.22 4.21
N TYR A 96 -7.52 5.67 3.69
CA TYR A 96 -7.37 6.99 3.08
C TYR A 96 -6.83 6.88 1.66
N LEU A 97 -7.31 7.79 0.81
CA LEU A 97 -6.67 8.13 -0.46
C LEU A 97 -5.97 9.48 -0.31
N SER A 98 -4.91 9.71 -1.09
CA SER A 98 -4.16 10.95 -0.97
C SER A 98 -3.56 11.45 -2.28
N SER A 99 -3.32 12.76 -2.35
CA SER A 99 -2.48 13.38 -3.37
C SER A 99 -0.98 13.31 -3.05
N ALA A 100 -0.62 13.12 -1.78
CA ALA A 100 0.75 13.22 -1.29
C ALA A 100 1.48 11.87 -1.22
N ASP A 101 2.75 11.90 -1.64
CA ASP A 101 3.73 10.92 -1.19
C ASP A 101 4.30 11.33 0.18
N TRP A 102 4.93 10.39 0.89
CA TRP A 102 5.61 10.68 2.15
C TRP A 102 7.02 11.22 1.93
N MET A 103 7.09 12.40 1.31
CA MET A 103 8.32 13.16 1.08
C MET A 103 8.26 14.54 1.73
N ASN A 104 9.41 15.04 2.16
CA ASN A 104 9.55 16.35 2.81
C ASN A 104 8.87 17.50 2.01
N ARG A 105 9.03 17.51 0.68
CA ARG A 105 8.40 18.54 -0.17
C ARG A 105 6.88 18.49 -0.18
N ASN A 106 6.27 17.31 -0.11
CA ASN A 106 4.81 17.18 -0.03
C ASN A 106 4.32 17.67 1.34
N MET A 107 5.06 17.34 2.40
CA MET A 107 4.62 17.61 3.76
C MET A 107 4.82 19.05 4.24
N LEU A 108 5.79 19.77 3.65
CA LEU A 108 6.20 21.10 4.10
C LEU A 108 5.94 22.22 3.10
N ARG A 109 5.95 21.91 1.79
CA ARG A 109 6.01 22.95 0.73
C ARG A 109 4.83 22.91 -0.22
N ARG A 110 3.91 21.96 -0.06
CA ARG A 110 2.75 21.79 -0.94
C ARG A 110 1.47 21.76 -0.12
N VAL A 111 0.40 22.24 -0.74
CA VAL A 111 -0.95 21.96 -0.27
C VAL A 111 -1.32 20.59 -0.83
N GLU A 112 -1.59 19.67 0.08
CA GLU A 112 -1.91 18.29 -0.23
C GLU A 112 -3.17 17.89 0.54
N LEU A 113 -3.88 16.89 0.07
CA LEU A 113 -5.01 16.32 0.79
C LEU A 113 -4.89 14.81 0.97
N ALA A 114 -5.44 14.34 2.07
CA ALA A 114 -5.79 12.96 2.29
C ALA A 114 -7.23 12.93 2.80
N TRP A 115 -8.04 12.01 2.29
CA TRP A 115 -9.45 11.92 2.65
C TRP A 115 -9.83 10.49 2.98
N PRO A 116 -10.69 10.28 3.99
CA PRO A 116 -11.11 8.94 4.36
C PRO A 116 -12.10 8.40 3.33
N VAL A 117 -12.04 7.09 3.11
CA VAL A 117 -13.07 6.34 2.39
C VAL A 117 -14.01 5.77 3.45
N LEU A 118 -15.26 6.22 3.47
CA LEU A 118 -16.22 5.86 4.53
C LEU A 118 -17.15 4.72 4.14
N ASP A 119 -17.42 4.56 2.84
CA ASP A 119 -18.28 3.48 2.34
C ASP A 119 -17.55 2.13 2.41
N PRO A 120 -18.09 1.12 3.13
CA PRO A 120 -17.42 -0.16 3.30
C PRO A 120 -17.18 -0.93 1.99
N ASN A 121 -18.07 -0.82 1.00
CA ASN A 121 -17.90 -1.49 -0.29
C ASN A 121 -16.75 -0.84 -1.08
N LEU A 122 -16.64 0.49 -1.04
CA LEU A 122 -15.51 1.21 -1.64
C LEU A 122 -14.20 0.90 -0.92
N GLN A 123 -14.23 0.81 0.42
CA GLN A 123 -13.05 0.39 1.18
C GLN A 123 -12.57 -0.99 0.74
N GLN A 124 -13.48 -1.97 0.71
CA GLN A 124 -13.15 -3.35 0.34
C GLN A 124 -12.59 -3.40 -1.08
N ARG A 125 -13.22 -2.70 -2.03
CA ARG A 125 -12.74 -2.62 -3.42
C ARG A 125 -11.32 -2.06 -3.51
N ILE A 126 -11.02 -0.99 -2.78
CA ILE A 126 -9.66 -0.38 -2.79
C ILE A 126 -8.66 -1.33 -2.13
N ILE A 127 -9.03 -2.00 -1.04
CA ILE A 127 -8.18 -3.00 -0.39
C ILE A 127 -7.84 -4.10 -1.39
N ASP A 128 -8.84 -4.66 -2.08
CA ASP A 128 -8.64 -5.76 -3.02
C ASP A 128 -7.84 -5.33 -4.25
N GLU A 129 -8.27 -4.24 -4.91
CA GLU A 129 -7.72 -3.82 -6.21
C GLU A 129 -6.39 -3.05 -6.07
N CYS A 130 -6.16 -2.29 -5.00
CA CYS A 130 -4.96 -1.44 -4.86
C CYS A 130 -3.93 -1.97 -3.86
N LEU A 131 -4.30 -2.83 -2.90
CA LEU A 131 -3.39 -3.33 -1.88
C LEU A 131 -3.15 -4.83 -2.02
N VAL A 132 -4.20 -5.65 -1.95
CA VAL A 132 -4.09 -7.12 -1.97
C VAL A 132 -3.54 -7.61 -3.30
N ALA A 133 -4.08 -7.13 -4.43
CA ALA A 133 -3.60 -7.51 -5.76
C ALA A 133 -2.08 -7.30 -5.90
N GLU A 134 -1.59 -6.13 -5.50
CA GLU A 134 -0.16 -5.79 -5.55
C GLU A 134 0.67 -6.53 -4.51
N MET A 135 0.07 -6.82 -3.35
CA MET A 135 0.75 -7.61 -2.35
C MET A 135 0.93 -9.08 -2.77
N MET A 136 0.08 -9.57 -3.66
CA MET A 136 0.13 -10.92 -4.22
C MET A 136 0.88 -10.99 -5.56
N ASP A 137 1.27 -9.85 -6.13
CA ASP A 137 2.01 -9.81 -7.39
C ASP A 137 3.37 -10.52 -7.26
N THR A 138 3.68 -11.37 -8.23
CA THR A 138 4.93 -12.10 -8.31
C THR A 138 5.71 -11.85 -9.59
N GLU A 139 5.12 -11.15 -10.57
CA GLU A 139 5.72 -10.93 -11.89
C GLU A 139 6.51 -9.62 -11.97
N SER A 140 5.90 -8.58 -11.41
CA SER A 140 6.33 -7.19 -11.45
C SER A 140 6.84 -6.72 -10.09
N ALA A 141 6.74 -7.56 -9.05
CA ALA A 141 7.19 -7.25 -7.70
C ALA A 141 8.71 -7.33 -7.52
N TRP A 142 9.24 -6.31 -6.85
CA TRP A 142 10.60 -6.22 -6.33
C TRP A 142 10.54 -5.99 -4.83
N GLU A 143 11.42 -6.63 -4.06
CA GLU A 143 11.47 -6.49 -2.60
C GLU A 143 12.76 -5.79 -2.18
N LEU A 144 12.65 -4.79 -1.30
CA LEU A 144 13.81 -4.18 -0.67
C LEU A 144 14.21 -5.03 0.53
N LEU A 145 15.40 -5.61 0.47
CA LEU A 145 15.92 -6.51 1.50
C LEU A 145 16.93 -5.79 2.41
N GLN A 146 17.38 -6.48 3.46
CA GLN A 146 18.31 -5.97 4.47
C GLN A 146 19.66 -5.47 3.93
N ASP A 147 20.04 -5.89 2.72
CA ASP A 147 21.25 -5.43 2.03
C ASP A 147 21.09 -4.04 1.38
N GLY A 148 19.91 -3.43 1.53
CA GLY A 148 19.58 -2.13 0.97
C GLY A 148 19.33 -2.16 -0.54
N LYS A 149 19.17 -3.36 -1.14
CA LYS A 149 18.96 -3.52 -2.58
C LYS A 149 17.57 -4.09 -2.86
N TYR A 150 17.04 -3.70 -4.02
CA TYR A 150 15.84 -4.29 -4.56
C TYR A 150 16.17 -5.57 -5.32
N HIS A 151 15.49 -6.65 -4.97
CA HIS A 151 15.59 -7.94 -5.64
C HIS A 151 14.26 -8.28 -6.29
N LYS A 152 14.28 -8.68 -7.57
CA LYS A 152 13.07 -9.14 -8.24
C LYS A 152 12.54 -10.39 -7.51
N LEU A 153 11.24 -10.42 -7.21
CA LEU A 153 10.63 -11.57 -6.56
C LEU A 153 10.83 -12.81 -7.44
N ARG A 154 11.26 -13.92 -6.82
CA ARG A 154 11.42 -15.21 -7.48
C ARG A 154 10.37 -16.17 -6.96
N LEU A 155 9.62 -16.76 -7.89
CA LEU A 155 8.66 -17.81 -7.58
C LEU A 155 9.37 -19.04 -7.04
N LYS A 156 8.73 -19.70 -6.08
CA LYS A 156 9.14 -21.06 -5.66
C LYS A 156 8.71 -22.06 -6.74
N PRO A 157 9.42 -23.21 -6.88
CA PRO A 157 9.00 -24.26 -7.80
C PRO A 157 7.53 -24.67 -7.58
N GLY A 158 6.76 -24.73 -8.66
CA GLY A 158 5.33 -25.07 -8.64
C GLY A 158 4.38 -23.92 -8.25
N GLN A 159 4.90 -22.74 -7.88
CA GLN A 159 4.07 -21.58 -7.58
C GLN A 159 3.55 -20.94 -8.88
N LYS A 160 2.24 -20.66 -8.93
CA LYS A 160 1.65 -19.93 -10.06
C LYS A 160 2.07 -18.47 -10.04
N SER A 161 2.36 -17.96 -11.23
CA SER A 161 2.64 -16.56 -11.45
C SER A 161 1.36 -15.72 -11.33
N VAL A 162 1.45 -14.57 -10.66
CA VAL A 162 0.36 -13.61 -10.47
C VAL A 162 0.84 -12.24 -10.89
N SER A 163 0.06 -11.57 -11.75
CA SER A 163 0.26 -10.16 -12.11
C SER A 163 -0.97 -9.36 -11.71
N ALA A 164 -0.75 -8.35 -10.86
CA ALA A 164 -1.81 -7.46 -10.39
C ALA A 164 -2.46 -6.71 -11.56
N GLN A 165 -1.64 -6.13 -12.43
CA GLN A 165 -2.12 -5.34 -13.57
C GLN A 165 -2.92 -6.19 -14.56
N ASN A 166 -2.47 -7.41 -14.87
CA ASN A 166 -3.20 -8.32 -15.75
C ASN A 166 -4.51 -8.79 -15.11
N ALA A 167 -4.49 -9.11 -13.81
CA ALA A 167 -5.70 -9.50 -13.09
C ALA A 167 -6.76 -8.38 -13.11
N LEU A 168 -6.35 -7.13 -12.90
CA LEU A 168 -7.25 -5.98 -12.93
C LEU A 168 -7.77 -5.68 -14.35
N MET A 169 -6.92 -5.76 -15.38
CA MET A 169 -7.36 -5.61 -16.77
C MET A 169 -8.46 -6.63 -17.12
N ASN A 170 -8.25 -7.90 -16.78
CA ASN A 170 -9.23 -8.96 -17.06
C ASN A 170 -10.53 -8.75 -16.26
N LEU A 171 -10.41 -8.38 -14.97
CA LEU A 171 -11.57 -8.08 -14.12
C LEU A 171 -12.45 -6.98 -14.71
N HIS A 172 -11.85 -5.89 -15.20
CA HIS A 172 -12.63 -4.76 -15.71
C HIS A 172 -13.10 -4.95 -17.15
N GLN A 173 -12.38 -5.70 -17.99
CA GLN A 173 -12.88 -6.14 -19.30
C GLN A 173 -14.14 -7.00 -19.18
N SER A 174 -14.16 -7.98 -18.25
CA SER A 174 -15.33 -8.84 -18.04
C SER A 174 -16.54 -8.07 -17.50
N ARG A 175 -16.33 -7.06 -16.65
CA ARG A 175 -17.39 -6.21 -16.13
C ARG A 175 -18.04 -5.36 -17.23
N GLU A 176 -17.25 -4.81 -18.15
CA GLU A 176 -17.77 -4.04 -19.29
C GLU A 176 -18.67 -4.90 -20.20
N MET A 177 -18.26 -6.14 -20.51
CA MET A 177 -19.09 -7.07 -21.29
C MET A 177 -20.44 -7.38 -20.61
N ASN A 178 -20.45 -7.55 -19.28
CA ASN A 178 -21.68 -7.82 -18.54
C ASN A 178 -22.64 -6.61 -18.49
N VAL A 179 -22.11 -5.38 -18.44
CA VAL A 179 -22.92 -4.16 -18.48
C VAL A 179 -23.53 -3.93 -19.86
N HIS A 180 -22.80 -4.25 -20.93
CA HIS A 180 -23.35 -4.20 -22.29
C HIS A 180 -24.49 -5.20 -22.50
N HIS A 181 -24.37 -6.41 -21.94
CA HIS A 181 -25.43 -7.41 -22.03
C HIS A 181 -26.71 -6.99 -21.28
N TYR A 182 -26.59 -6.26 -20.17
CA TYR A 182 -27.75 -5.74 -19.43
C TYR A 182 -28.50 -4.63 -20.19
N LYS A 183 -27.78 -3.77 -20.93
CA LYS A 183 -28.39 -2.68 -21.72
C LYS A 183 -29.13 -3.15 -22.97
N GLU A 184 -28.80 -4.32 -23.52
CA GLU A 184 -29.53 -4.91 -24.66
C GLU A 184 -30.88 -5.53 -24.25
N HIS A 185 -31.08 -5.83 -22.96
CA HIS A 185 -32.29 -6.48 -22.45
C HIS A 185 -33.31 -5.53 -21.79
N GLU A 186 -32.96 -4.26 -21.52
CA GLU A 186 -33.89 -3.24 -21.00
C GLU A 186 -34.49 -2.33 -22.09
N GLY A 187 -34.22 -2.63 -23.37
CA GLY A 187 -34.67 -1.84 -24.52
C GLY A 187 -35.72 -2.51 -25.42
N ALA A 188 -36.40 -3.57 -24.96
CA ALA A 188 -37.43 -4.30 -25.71
C ALA A 188 -38.81 -4.24 -25.03
#